data_AF-F0SEF1-F1
#
_entry.id   AF-F0SEF1-F1
#
_cell.length_a   1.000
_cell.length_b   1.000
_cell.length_c   1.000
_cell.angle_alpha   90.00
_cell.angle_beta   90.00
_cell.angle_gamma   90.00
#
_symmetry.space_group_name_H-M   'P 1'
#
loop_
_entity.id
_entity.type
_entity.pdbx_description
1 polymer ?
#
loop_
_entity_poly.entity_id
_entity_poly.type
_entity_poly.pdbx_seq_one_letter_code
_entity_poly.pdbx_strand_id
1 'polypeptide(L)' 'MKTRYMMETSTIDNGSVEKDIKGNFMENITDLEKDFYKKISPNLDELIKSPSEETISRILDYSRSL' A
#
# COMPACT_ATOMS: atom_id res chain seq x y z
N MET A 1 8.41 40.02 -25.02
CA MET A 1 8.47 38.54 -25.04
C MET A 1 8.18 38.04 -23.63
N LYS A 2 7.23 37.12 -23.44
CA LYS A 2 6.82 36.63 -22.10
C LYS A 2 7.33 35.20 -21.94
N THR A 3 8.32 35.01 -21.09
CA THR A 3 8.93 33.70 -20.81
C THR A 3 7.98 32.89 -19.92
N ARG A 4 7.63 31.67 -20.34
CA ARG A 4 6.85 30.73 -19.52
C ARG A 4 7.81 29.98 -18.60
N TYR A 5 7.55 30.02 -17.30
CA TYR A 5 8.21 29.15 -16.33
C TYR A 5 7.55 27.76 -16.40
N MET A 6 8.30 26.73 -16.79
CA MET A 6 7.90 25.34 -16.56
C MET A 6 8.25 24.98 -15.11
N MET A 7 7.28 24.49 -14.35
CA MET A 7 7.54 23.82 -13.07
C MET A 7 7.93 22.36 -13.36
N GLU A 8 9.11 21.96 -12.92
CA GLU A 8 9.52 20.56 -12.95
C GLU A 8 8.76 19.81 -11.85
N THR A 9 8.10 18.72 -12.22
CA THR A 9 7.42 17.81 -11.29
C THR A 9 8.24 16.54 -11.15
N SER A 10 8.66 16.20 -9.94
CA SER A 10 9.35 14.96 -9.65
C SER A 10 8.36 13.79 -9.59
N THR A 11 8.59 12.75 -10.39
CA THR A 11 7.90 11.46 -10.26
C THR A 11 8.62 10.62 -9.21
N ILE A 12 7.90 10.09 -8.22
CA ILE A 12 8.47 9.10 -7.29
C ILE A 12 8.75 7.83 -8.08
N ASP A 13 10.01 7.41 -8.11
CA ASP A 13 10.41 6.11 -8.62
C ASP A 13 9.92 5.03 -7.64
N ASN A 14 8.90 4.27 -8.06
CA ASN A 14 8.34 3.15 -7.29
C ASN A 14 9.40 2.09 -6.91
N GLY A 15 10.57 2.07 -7.57
CA GLY A 15 11.68 1.21 -7.21
C GLY A 15 12.34 1.52 -5.86
N SER A 16 12.21 2.75 -5.35
CA SER A 16 12.79 3.17 -4.07
C SER A 16 11.89 2.86 -2.86
N VAL A 17 10.57 2.93 -3.03
CA VAL A 17 9.58 2.74 -1.95
C VAL A 17 9.55 1.28 -1.46
N GLU A 18 9.85 0.31 -2.33
CA GLU A 18 9.90 -1.10 -1.92
C GLU A 18 11.07 -1.44 -0.99
N LYS A 19 12.19 -0.72 -1.08
CA LYS A 19 13.39 -1.05 -0.29
C LYS A 19 13.27 -0.61 1.16
N ASP A 20 12.68 0.55 1.41
CA ASP A 20 12.66 1.13 2.77
C ASP A 20 11.58 0.51 3.66
N ILE A 21 10.48 0.01 3.09
CA ILE A 21 9.41 -0.65 3.87
C ILE A 21 9.81 -2.07 4.28
N LYS A 22 10.55 -2.80 3.43
CA LYS A 22 10.92 -4.20 3.68
C LYS A 22 12.06 -4.37 4.68
N GLY A 23 12.96 -3.39 4.81
CA GLY A 23 14.18 -3.51 5.63
C GLY A 23 13.96 -3.46 7.14
N ASN A 24 13.15 -2.52 7.63
CA ASN A 24 13.04 -2.27 9.08
C ASN A 24 11.87 -3.00 9.77
N PHE A 25 10.81 -3.36 9.04
CA PHE A 25 9.60 -3.93 9.67
C PHE A 25 9.72 -5.44 9.91
N MET A 26 10.55 -6.15 9.14
CA MET A 26 10.72 -7.61 9.22
C MET A 26 11.66 -8.07 10.35
N GLU A 27 12.58 -7.23 10.82
CA GLU A 27 13.59 -7.62 11.82
C GLU A 27 13.03 -7.81 13.24
N ASN A 28 11.84 -7.27 13.53
CA ASN A 28 11.22 -7.32 14.86
C ASN A 28 9.91 -8.13 14.92
N ILE A 29 9.67 -9.01 13.93
CA ILE A 29 8.47 -9.85 13.92
C ILE A 29 8.75 -11.12 14.73
N THR A 30 8.05 -11.26 15.85
CA THR A 30 8.07 -12.47 16.68
C THR A 30 7.54 -13.67 15.90
N ASP A 31 7.92 -14.89 16.29
CA ASP A 31 7.44 -16.09 15.57
C ASP A 31 5.92 -16.26 15.64
N LEU A 32 5.28 -15.74 16.69
CA LEU A 32 3.82 -15.67 16.82
C LEU A 32 3.21 -14.77 15.73
N GLU A 33 3.80 -13.61 15.49
CA GLU A 33 3.36 -12.68 14.44
C GLU A 33 3.61 -13.27 13.05
N LYS A 34 4.73 -13.97 12.84
CA LYS A 34 4.98 -14.70 11.57
C LYS A 34 3.90 -15.73 11.30
N ASP A 35 3.51 -16.51 12.30
CA ASP A 35 2.44 -17.50 12.17
C ASP A 35 1.08 -16.86 11.91
N PHE A 36 0.81 -15.71 12.53
CA PHE A 36 -0.39 -14.92 12.24
C PHE A 36 -0.40 -14.44 10.78
N TYR A 37 0.69 -13.84 10.31
CA TYR A 37 0.81 -13.35 8.94
C TYR A 37 0.71 -14.49 7.92
N LYS A 38 1.31 -15.65 8.21
CA LYS A 38 1.20 -16.83 7.36
C LYS A 38 -0.23 -17.35 7.23
N LYS A 39 -1.03 -17.25 8.30
CA LYS A 39 -2.45 -17.64 8.29
C LYS A 39 -3.33 -16.64 7.55
N ILE A 40 -3.04 -15.35 7.64
CA ILE A 40 -3.89 -14.30 7.06
C ILE A 40 -3.53 -13.98 5.59
N SER A 41 -2.29 -14.25 5.16
CA SER A 41 -1.81 -13.95 3.81
C SER A 41 -2.73 -14.46 2.68
N PRO A 42 -3.23 -15.71 2.71
CA PRO A 42 -4.10 -16.20 1.64
C PRO A 42 -5.42 -15.41 1.53
N ASN A 43 -5.99 -15.02 2.68
CA ASN A 43 -7.22 -14.25 2.72
C ASN A 43 -7.00 -12.81 2.23
N LEU A 44 -5.82 -12.24 2.52
CA LEU A 44 -5.43 -10.92 1.98
C LEU A 44 -5.21 -10.99 0.46
N ASP A 45 -4.59 -12.05 -0.04
CA ASP A 45 -4.40 -12.26 -1.48
C ASP A 45 -5.74 -12.42 -2.21
N GLU A 46 -6.70 -13.12 -1.60
CA GLU A 46 -8.07 -13.24 -2.12
C GLU A 46 -8.79 -11.89 -2.13
N LEU A 47 -8.66 -11.11 -1.05
CA LEU A 47 -9.22 -9.77 -0.94
C LEU A 47 -8.68 -8.82 -2.03
N ILE A 48 -7.40 -8.93 -2.39
CA ILE A 48 -6.78 -8.14 -3.46
C ILE A 48 -7.29 -8.59 -4.84
N LYS A 49 -7.43 -9.91 -5.05
CA LYS A 49 -7.82 -10.48 -6.35
C LYS A 49 -9.31 -10.33 -6.65
N SER A 50 -10.16 -10.44 -5.63
CA SER A 50 -11.62 -10.42 -5.76
C SER A 50 -12.24 -9.83 -4.50
N PRO A 51 -12.10 -8.52 -4.26
CA PRO A 51 -12.72 -7.89 -3.10
C PRO A 51 -14.24 -8.06 -3.15
N SER A 52 -14.85 -8.39 -2.02
CA SER A 52 -16.31 -8.41 -1.91
C SER A 52 -16.90 -7.01 -2.09
N GLU A 53 -18.14 -6.92 -2.57
CA GLU A 53 -18.88 -5.65 -2.68
C GLU A 53 -18.91 -4.87 -1.36
N GLU A 54 -19.00 -5.57 -0.22
CA GLU A 54 -18.92 -4.96 1.11
C GLU A 54 -17.57 -4.26 1.34
N THR A 55 -16.47 -4.88 0.92
CA THR A 55 -15.12 -4.30 1.04
C THR A 55 -15.00 -3.07 0.14
N ILE A 56 -15.46 -3.16 -1.11
CA ILE A 56 -15.45 -2.05 -2.06
C ILE A 56 -16.26 -0.86 -1.49
N SER A 57 -17.45 -1.13 -0.97
CA SER A 57 -18.31 -0.09 -0.35
C SER A 57 -17.60 0.61 0.81
N ARG A 58 -16.95 -0.15 1.72
CA ARG A 58 -16.22 0.44 2.85
C ARG A 58 -15.05 1.31 2.42
N ILE A 59 -14.29 0.90 1.40
CA ILE A 59 -13.19 1.71 0.85
C ILE A 59 -13.74 3.01 0.26
N LEU A 60 -14.84 2.95 -0.50
CA LEU A 60 -15.48 4.12 -1.08
C LEU A 60 -16.01 5.07 -0.01
N ASP A 61 -16.67 4.55 1.02
CA ASP A 61 -17.19 5.36 2.12
C ASP A 61 -16.06 6.06 2.88
N TYR A 62 -14.97 5.35 3.17
CA TYR A 62 -13.78 5.94 3.79
C TYR A 62 -13.20 7.07 2.93
N SER A 63 -13.06 6.84 1.61
CA SER A 63 -12.51 7.84 0.69
C SER A 63 -13.34 9.12 0.57
N ARG A 64 -14.66 9.02 0.80
CA ARG A 64 -15.59 10.17 0.80
C ARG A 64 -15.60 10.93 2.13
N SER A 65 -15.06 10.33 3.18
CA SER A 65 -15.01 10.91 4.53
C SER A 65 -13.72 11.69 4.83
N LEU A 66 -12.71 11.58 3.96
CA LEU A 66 -11.52 12.44 3.94
C LEU A 66 -11.78 13.71 3.11
#